data_AF-A0A1G1VSY7-F1
#
_entry.id   AF-A0A1G1VSY7-F1
#
_cell.length_a   1.000
_cell.length_b   1.000
_cell.length_c   1.000
_cell.angle_alpha   90.00
_cell.angle_beta   90.00
_cell.angle_gamma   90.00
#
_symmetry.space_group_name_H-M   'P 1'
#
loop_
_entity.id
_entity.type
_entity.pdbx_description
1 polymer ?
#
loop_
_entity_poly.entity_id
_entity_poly.type
_entity_poly.pdbx_seq_one_letter_code
_entity_poly.pdbx_strand_id
1 'polypeptide(L)'
;MALARLLAVFTYILKKLNFLDLRVYSLAGFSSEKKFDYQRRYIKFRLTKDARVLDVGSGGEPFPYATYLVDLYPGKTQHRYNELKTNRKPLIQASVEHLPFKRKSIDFAYCAHVLEHVDDPARACEELMRVGKRGYIEVPTRLSDIIFNFTKIPNFHRWYVNRAGNSLIFVEYSDYERRDTRCNEFYQFAHSRYDNPLRRMFRRNKDLITNMFMWDQRFSYYVFSKDGELLSRSTNGI
;
A
#
# COMPACT_ATOMS: atom_id res chain seq x y z
N MET A 1 32.70 49.54 8.31
CA MET A 1 32.71 48.18 8.89
C MET A 1 31.36 47.70 9.42
N ALA A 2 30.54 48.54 10.08
CA ALA A 2 29.24 48.14 10.63
C ALA A 2 28.20 47.74 9.56
N LEU A 3 28.12 48.48 8.45
CA LEU A 3 27.15 48.24 7.38
C LEU A 3 27.37 46.89 6.66
N ALA A 4 28.64 46.51 6.44
CA ALA A 4 29.00 45.24 5.83
C ALA A 4 28.69 44.04 6.74
N ARG A 5 28.84 44.20 8.07
CA ARG A 5 28.42 43.19 9.05
C ARG A 5 26.91 43.07 9.12
N LEU A 6 26.18 44.19 9.04
CA LEU A 6 24.72 44.19 9.00
C LEU A 6 24.19 43.49 7.74
N LEU A 7 24.78 43.79 6.58
CA LEU A 7 24.45 43.13 5.31
C LEU A 7 24.74 41.63 5.36
N ALA A 8 25.88 41.22 5.93
CA ALA A 8 26.23 39.81 6.07
C ALA A 8 25.26 39.05 6.99
N VAL A 9 24.88 39.64 8.13
CA VAL A 9 23.88 39.08 9.03
C VAL A 9 22.50 39.01 8.36
N PHE A 10 22.11 40.04 7.63
CA PHE A 10 20.84 40.06 6.89
C PHE A 10 20.83 39.03 5.76
N THR A 11 21.94 38.87 5.03
CA THR A 11 22.09 37.85 3.98
C THR A 11 22.15 36.44 4.56
N TYR A 12 22.73 36.26 5.75
CA TYR A 12 22.73 34.99 6.49
C TYR A 12 21.31 34.63 7.00
N ILE A 13 20.57 35.60 7.54
CA ILE A 13 19.17 35.43 7.94
C ILE A 13 18.29 35.18 6.71
N LEU A 14 18.50 35.89 5.61
CA LEU A 14 17.82 35.64 4.34
C LEU A 14 18.18 34.30 3.71
N LYS A 15 19.42 33.79 3.87
CA LYS A 15 19.79 32.41 3.49
C LYS A 15 19.12 31.36 4.39
N LYS A 16 18.92 31.66 5.68
CA LYS A 16 18.11 30.84 6.61
C LYS A 16 16.61 30.92 6.33
N LEU A 17 16.12 32.02 5.78
CA LEU A 17 14.73 32.19 5.34
C LEU A 17 14.51 31.62 3.93
N ASN A 18 15.54 31.64 3.08
CA ASN A 18 15.64 30.90 1.82
C ASN A 18 15.95 29.40 2.03
N PHE A 19 15.79 28.87 3.25
CA PHE A 19 15.30 27.50 3.44
C PHE A 19 13.83 27.44 2.97
N LEU A 20 13.71 27.59 1.67
CA LEU A 20 12.58 27.29 0.81
C LEU A 20 12.18 25.82 0.95
N ASP A 21 11.48 25.52 2.03
CA ASP A 21 10.41 24.51 2.05
C ASP A 21 9.27 24.86 3.02
N LEU A 22 9.42 25.97 3.78
CA LEU A 22 8.30 26.78 4.25
C LEU A 22 7.67 27.55 3.06
N ARG A 23 7.28 26.81 2.03
CA ARG A 23 6.07 27.22 1.30
C ARG A 23 4.99 27.28 2.35
N VAL A 24 4.56 28.50 2.62
CA VAL A 24 3.20 28.89 2.96
C VAL A 24 2.23 27.86 2.37
N TYR A 25 1.93 26.82 3.14
CA TYR A 25 0.79 25.96 2.93
C TYR A 25 -0.16 26.36 4.04
N SER A 26 -0.91 27.42 3.73
CA SER A 26 -2.08 27.80 4.48
C SER A 26 -2.89 26.56 4.81
N LEU A 27 -3.08 26.32 6.12
CA LEU A 27 -4.39 26.21 6.73
C LEU A 27 -5.46 25.56 5.83
N ALA A 28 -5.27 24.28 5.55
CA ALA A 28 -6.38 23.36 5.38
C ALA A 28 -6.01 22.14 6.20
N GLY A 29 -6.66 22.00 7.36
CA GLY A 29 -6.50 20.85 8.22
C GLY A 29 -6.79 19.59 7.43
N PHE A 30 -5.75 18.84 7.08
CA PHE A 30 -5.92 17.47 6.63
C PHE A 30 -6.21 16.63 7.88
N SER A 31 -7.50 16.56 8.19
CA SER A 31 -8.15 15.40 8.81
C SER A 31 -7.64 14.10 8.18
N SER A 32 -7.87 12.98 8.87
CA SER A 32 -7.43 11.64 8.45
C SER A 32 -7.67 11.41 6.96
N GLU A 33 -6.59 11.26 6.18
CA GLU A 33 -6.73 10.84 4.78
C GLU A 33 -7.32 9.45 4.75
N LYS A 34 -8.35 9.24 3.93
CA LYS A 34 -8.76 7.89 3.58
C LYS A 34 -7.75 7.28 2.60
N LYS A 35 -7.56 5.98 2.66
CA LYS A 35 -6.77 5.18 1.70
C LYS A 35 -7.16 5.51 0.26
N PHE A 36 -8.46 5.51 -0.03
CA PHE A 36 -8.96 5.81 -1.37
C PHE A 36 -8.60 7.23 -1.87
N ASP A 37 -8.54 8.21 -0.97
CA ASP A 37 -8.32 9.63 -1.34
C ASP A 37 -6.92 9.85 -1.95
N TYR A 38 -5.90 9.13 -1.48
CA TYR A 38 -4.58 9.22 -2.10
C TYR A 38 -4.48 8.34 -3.34
N GLN A 39 -5.08 7.15 -3.32
CA GLN A 39 -4.96 6.22 -4.45
C GLN A 39 -5.48 6.85 -5.74
N ARG A 40 -6.63 7.54 -5.67
CA ARG A 40 -7.23 8.25 -6.81
C ARG A 40 -6.39 9.42 -7.37
N ARG A 41 -5.37 9.88 -6.64
CA ARG A 41 -4.43 10.90 -7.17
C ARG A 41 -3.53 10.34 -8.27
N TYR A 42 -3.22 9.05 -8.19
CA TYR A 42 -2.30 8.36 -9.12
C TYR A 42 -3.03 7.40 -10.04
N ILE A 43 -4.15 6.84 -9.59
CA ILE A 43 -4.86 5.76 -10.28
C ILE A 43 -6.22 6.24 -10.78
N LYS A 44 -6.43 6.06 -12.09
CA LYS A 44 -7.75 6.19 -12.71
C LYS A 44 -8.39 4.81 -12.82
N PHE A 45 -9.29 4.47 -11.89
CA PHE A 45 -9.92 3.14 -11.82
C PHE A 45 -10.83 2.81 -13.01
N ARG A 46 -11.40 3.81 -13.71
CA ARG A 46 -12.24 3.66 -14.92
C ARG A 46 -13.40 2.66 -14.77
N LEU A 47 -14.18 2.78 -13.69
CA LEU A 47 -15.31 1.89 -13.41
C LEU A 47 -16.61 2.43 -14.05
N THR A 48 -17.44 1.53 -14.55
CA THR A 48 -18.81 1.83 -14.96
C THR A 48 -19.76 1.70 -13.77
N LYS A 49 -20.94 2.32 -13.85
CA LYS A 49 -21.93 2.30 -12.76
C LYS A 49 -22.39 0.89 -12.40
N ASP A 50 -22.47 0.01 -13.39
CA ASP A 50 -22.97 -1.37 -13.25
C ASP A 50 -21.84 -2.40 -13.06
N ALA A 51 -20.60 -1.94 -12.89
CA ALA A 51 -19.46 -2.83 -12.70
C ALA A 51 -19.60 -3.63 -11.40
N ARG A 52 -19.38 -4.94 -11.47
CA ARG A 52 -19.23 -5.81 -10.30
C ARG A 52 -17.81 -5.64 -9.75
N VAL A 53 -17.71 -5.06 -8.56
CA VAL A 53 -16.43 -4.70 -7.93
C VAL A 53 -16.24 -5.50 -6.64
N LEU A 54 -15.14 -6.27 -6.59
CA LEU A 54 -14.75 -7.03 -5.41
C LEU A 54 -13.64 -6.29 -4.67
N ASP A 55 -13.83 -6.03 -3.38
CA ASP A 55 -12.78 -5.55 -2.48
C ASP A 55 -12.28 -6.71 -1.63
N VAL A 56 -11.07 -7.17 -1.93
CA VAL A 56 -10.40 -8.30 -1.29
C VAL A 56 -9.53 -7.77 -0.14
N GLY A 57 -9.80 -8.23 1.07
CA GLY A 57 -9.21 -7.69 2.30
C GLY A 57 -9.80 -6.34 2.67
N SER A 58 -11.14 -6.21 2.61
CA SER A 58 -11.81 -4.91 2.74
C SER A 58 -11.51 -4.17 4.05
N GLY A 59 -11.27 -4.92 5.13
CA GLY A 59 -10.89 -4.37 6.42
C GLY A 59 -11.82 -3.27 6.94
N GLY A 60 -11.23 -2.26 7.57
CA GLY A 60 -11.96 -1.17 8.24
C GLY A 60 -12.16 0.06 7.37
N GLU A 61 -11.66 0.02 6.15
CA GLU A 61 -11.84 1.09 5.16
C GLU A 61 -12.09 0.49 3.77
N PRO A 62 -13.31 -0.06 3.55
CA PRO A 62 -13.66 -0.67 2.28
C PRO A 62 -13.56 0.29 1.11
N PHE A 63 -13.14 -0.23 -0.04
CA PHE A 63 -13.10 0.48 -1.30
C PHE A 63 -14.49 1.06 -1.63
N PRO A 64 -14.61 2.38 -1.89
CA PRO A 64 -15.90 3.03 -2.04
C PRO A 64 -16.78 2.42 -3.14
N TYR A 65 -16.18 2.00 -4.26
CA TYR A 65 -16.90 1.43 -5.39
C TYR A 65 -17.18 -0.08 -5.28
N ALA A 66 -16.77 -0.74 -4.19
CA ALA A 66 -17.01 -2.17 -4.01
C ALA A 66 -18.52 -2.49 -3.99
N THR A 67 -18.91 -3.54 -4.71
CA THR A 67 -20.25 -4.14 -4.65
C THR A 67 -20.26 -5.38 -3.75
N TYR A 68 -19.11 -6.03 -3.58
CA TYR A 68 -18.89 -7.17 -2.68
C TYR A 68 -17.60 -6.97 -1.90
N LEU A 69 -17.61 -7.39 -0.64
CA LEU A 69 -16.44 -7.38 0.24
C LEU A 69 -16.03 -8.81 0.56
N VAL A 70 -14.73 -9.06 0.56
CA VAL A 70 -14.13 -10.29 1.09
C VAL A 70 -13.10 -9.93 2.14
N ASP A 71 -13.11 -10.65 3.26
CA ASP A 71 -12.08 -10.55 4.28
C ASP A 71 -11.92 -11.91 4.97
N LEU A 72 -10.70 -12.26 5.37
CA LEU A 72 -10.42 -13.52 6.06
C LEU A 72 -10.80 -13.43 7.56
N TYR A 73 -10.74 -12.22 8.13
CA TYR A 73 -10.84 -11.96 9.56
C TYR A 73 -12.02 -11.03 9.88
N PRO A 74 -13.22 -11.58 10.18
CA PRO A 74 -14.36 -10.77 10.60
C PRO A 74 -14.15 -10.10 11.97
N GLY A 75 -13.33 -10.71 12.83
CA GLY A 75 -12.99 -10.18 14.17
C GLY A 75 -11.71 -9.35 14.18
N LYS A 76 -11.20 -9.08 15.39
CA LYS A 76 -9.89 -8.41 15.58
C LYS A 76 -8.76 -9.28 15.04
N THR A 77 -7.75 -8.64 14.47
CA THR A 77 -6.58 -9.30 13.87
C THR A 77 -5.38 -8.36 13.93
N GLN A 78 -4.17 -8.91 13.98
CA GLN A 78 -2.94 -8.12 13.89
C GLN A 78 -2.73 -7.49 12.50
N HIS A 79 -3.37 -8.04 11.46
CA HIS A 79 -3.26 -7.59 10.07
C HIS A 79 -4.01 -6.28 9.80
N ARG A 80 -4.71 -5.72 10.79
CA ARG A 80 -5.57 -4.55 10.61
C ARG A 80 -5.66 -3.72 11.89
N TYR A 81 -5.47 -2.41 11.75
CA TYR A 81 -5.60 -1.47 12.86
C TYR A 81 -7.06 -1.18 13.24
N ASN A 82 -7.92 -0.98 12.23
CA ASN A 82 -9.33 -0.61 12.41
C ASN A 82 -10.24 -1.84 12.55
N GLU A 83 -11.39 -1.67 13.19
CA GLU A 83 -12.47 -2.67 13.12
C GLU A 83 -12.97 -2.84 11.69
N LEU A 84 -13.38 -4.06 11.33
CA LEU A 84 -13.94 -4.33 10.00
C LEU A 84 -15.22 -3.52 9.80
N LYS A 85 -15.37 -2.93 8.61
CA LYS A 85 -16.57 -2.18 8.23
C LYS A 85 -17.12 -2.75 6.95
N THR A 86 -18.44 -2.90 6.86
CA THR A 86 -19.08 -3.36 5.62
C THR A 86 -19.66 -2.20 4.81
N ASN A 87 -19.93 -1.06 5.45
CA ASN A 87 -20.63 0.06 4.85
C ASN A 87 -21.94 -0.37 4.12
N ARG A 88 -22.68 -1.31 4.73
CA ARG A 88 -23.92 -1.93 4.21
C ARG A 88 -23.73 -2.75 2.92
N LYS A 89 -22.51 -3.15 2.58
CA LYS A 89 -22.20 -4.03 1.45
C LYS A 89 -22.17 -5.50 1.91
N PRO A 90 -22.48 -6.47 1.03
CA PRO A 90 -22.33 -7.88 1.34
C PRO A 90 -20.87 -8.22 1.67
N LEU A 91 -20.65 -8.87 2.82
CA LEU A 91 -19.36 -9.39 3.24
C LEU A 91 -19.35 -10.91 3.11
N ILE A 92 -18.28 -11.45 2.55
CA ILE A 92 -18.04 -12.89 2.43
C ILE A 92 -16.72 -13.20 3.14
N GLN A 93 -16.75 -14.14 4.08
CA GLN A 93 -15.53 -14.58 4.73
C GLN A 93 -14.79 -15.59 3.84
N ALA A 94 -13.63 -15.21 3.31
CA ALA A 94 -12.81 -16.07 2.46
C ALA A 94 -11.36 -15.56 2.39
N SER A 95 -10.42 -16.46 2.04
CA SER A 95 -9.05 -16.09 1.68
C SER A 95 -8.98 -15.63 0.22
N VAL A 96 -8.07 -14.70 -0.09
CA VAL A 96 -7.73 -14.35 -1.48
C VAL A 96 -7.20 -15.55 -2.28
N GLU A 97 -6.67 -16.56 -1.60
CA GLU A 97 -6.20 -17.80 -2.21
C GLU A 97 -7.34 -18.76 -2.60
N HIS A 98 -8.57 -18.50 -2.17
CA HIS A 98 -9.74 -19.34 -2.41
C HIS A 98 -11.02 -18.48 -2.49
N LEU A 99 -11.15 -17.69 -3.56
CA LEU A 99 -12.26 -16.76 -3.73
C LEU A 99 -13.54 -17.47 -4.22
N PRO A 100 -14.69 -17.34 -3.52
CA PRO A 100 -15.93 -18.07 -3.83
C PRO A 100 -16.73 -17.43 -4.99
N PHE A 101 -16.03 -17.05 -6.06
CA PHE A 101 -16.60 -16.42 -7.24
C PHE A 101 -16.30 -17.25 -8.50
N LYS A 102 -17.21 -17.20 -9.47
CA LYS A 102 -16.98 -17.87 -10.76
C LYS A 102 -15.88 -17.15 -11.54
N ARG A 103 -15.23 -17.88 -12.45
CA ARG A 103 -14.22 -17.32 -13.36
C ARG A 103 -14.78 -16.08 -14.08
N LYS A 104 -14.03 -14.98 -14.06
CA LYS A 104 -14.32 -13.69 -14.73
C LYS A 104 -15.71 -13.11 -14.43
N SER A 105 -16.29 -13.44 -13.27
CA SER A 105 -17.59 -12.92 -12.81
C SER A 105 -17.51 -11.56 -12.11
N ILE A 106 -16.30 -11.06 -11.86
CA ILE A 106 -16.01 -9.76 -11.28
C ILE A 106 -15.39 -8.87 -12.36
N ASP A 107 -15.93 -7.67 -12.56
CA ASP A 107 -15.40 -6.74 -13.55
C ASP A 107 -14.12 -6.07 -13.05
N PHE A 108 -14.03 -5.82 -11.74
CA PHE A 108 -12.85 -5.21 -11.11
C PHE A 108 -12.54 -5.82 -9.74
N ALA A 109 -11.35 -6.40 -9.58
CA ALA A 109 -10.85 -6.85 -8.29
C ALA A 109 -9.88 -5.80 -7.70
N TYR A 110 -10.25 -5.23 -6.56
CA TYR A 110 -9.43 -4.34 -5.76
C TYR A 110 -8.82 -5.15 -4.61
N CYS A 111 -7.51 -5.07 -4.43
CA CYS A 111 -6.78 -5.80 -3.38
C CYS A 111 -5.65 -4.91 -2.85
N ALA A 112 -5.78 -4.39 -1.64
CA ALA A 112 -4.81 -3.44 -1.09
C ALA A 112 -4.41 -3.83 0.32
N HIS A 113 -3.10 -3.98 0.53
CA HIS A 113 -2.49 -4.41 1.78
C HIS A 113 -2.97 -5.81 2.23
N VAL A 114 -2.76 -6.79 1.35
CA VAL A 114 -3.20 -8.18 1.55
C VAL A 114 -2.10 -9.15 1.13
N LEU A 115 -1.56 -9.00 -0.08
CA LEU A 115 -0.65 -9.99 -0.68
C LEU A 115 0.70 -10.10 0.03
N GLU A 116 1.07 -9.14 0.87
CA GLU A 116 2.23 -9.22 1.75
C GLU A 116 2.04 -10.21 2.92
N HIS A 117 0.79 -10.56 3.23
CA HIS A 117 0.42 -11.42 4.37
C HIS A 117 0.04 -12.86 3.98
N VAL A 118 -0.15 -13.15 2.69
CA VAL A 118 -0.66 -14.45 2.23
C VAL A 118 0.36 -15.57 2.43
N ASP A 119 -0.13 -16.80 2.51
CA ASP A 119 0.73 -17.98 2.62
C ASP A 119 1.25 -18.41 1.25
N ASP A 120 0.38 -18.35 0.23
CA ASP A 120 0.71 -18.68 -1.15
C ASP A 120 0.40 -17.49 -2.09
N PRO A 121 1.41 -16.63 -2.38
CA PRO A 121 1.22 -15.48 -3.27
C PRO A 121 0.93 -15.90 -4.71
N ALA A 122 1.42 -17.06 -5.16
CA ALA A 122 1.12 -17.55 -6.51
C ALA A 122 -0.37 -17.90 -6.63
N ARG A 123 -0.91 -18.63 -5.64
CA ARG A 123 -2.33 -18.96 -5.58
C ARG A 123 -3.20 -17.71 -5.49
N ALA A 124 -2.84 -16.75 -4.63
CA ALA A 124 -3.55 -15.48 -4.50
C ALA A 124 -3.59 -14.69 -5.83
N CYS A 125 -2.47 -14.62 -6.55
CA CYS A 125 -2.40 -13.95 -7.85
C CYS A 125 -3.29 -14.67 -8.90
N GLU A 126 -3.21 -15.99 -8.98
CA GLU A 126 -4.03 -16.79 -9.90
C GLU A 126 -5.53 -16.67 -9.59
N GLU A 127 -5.93 -16.62 -8.33
CA GLU A 127 -7.33 -16.40 -7.94
C GLU A 127 -7.85 -15.01 -8.31
N LEU A 128 -7.07 -13.96 -8.06
CA LEU A 128 -7.41 -12.60 -8.48
C LEU A 128 -7.64 -12.54 -10.00
N MET A 129 -6.72 -13.11 -10.78
CA MET A 129 -6.86 -13.20 -12.24
C MET A 129 -7.99 -14.14 -12.67
N ARG A 130 -8.28 -15.21 -11.91
CA ARG A 130 -9.36 -16.15 -12.21
C ARG A 130 -10.71 -15.46 -12.08
N VAL A 131 -10.97 -14.75 -10.99
CA VAL A 131 -12.29 -14.16 -10.71
C VAL A 131 -12.50 -12.80 -11.37
N GLY A 132 -11.44 -11.98 -11.46
CA GLY A 132 -11.50 -10.61 -11.96
C GLY A 132 -11.13 -10.50 -13.45
N LYS A 133 -11.86 -9.67 -14.20
CA LYS A 133 -11.48 -9.30 -15.57
C LYS A 133 -10.23 -8.41 -15.59
N ARG A 134 -10.17 -7.43 -14.69
CA ARG A 134 -9.05 -6.53 -14.46
C ARG A 134 -9.03 -6.13 -12.97
N GLY A 135 -8.03 -5.39 -12.52
CA GLY A 135 -7.98 -5.01 -11.12
C GLY A 135 -6.89 -4.01 -10.73
N TYR A 136 -6.84 -3.78 -9.42
CA TYR A 136 -5.84 -2.97 -8.74
C TYR A 136 -5.28 -3.76 -7.56
N ILE A 137 -3.96 -3.79 -7.49
CA ILE A 137 -3.20 -4.34 -6.37
C ILE A 137 -2.38 -3.21 -5.75
N GLU A 138 -2.41 -3.11 -4.42
CA GLU A 138 -1.49 -2.26 -3.67
C GLU A 138 -0.80 -3.06 -2.59
N VAL A 139 0.52 -3.01 -2.57
CA VAL A 139 1.36 -3.72 -1.59
C VAL A 139 2.50 -2.80 -1.16
N PRO A 140 2.92 -2.83 0.11
CA PRO A 140 4.05 -2.02 0.57
C PRO A 140 5.33 -2.41 -0.18
N THR A 141 6.21 -1.43 -0.38
CA THR A 141 7.58 -1.70 -0.81
C THR A 141 8.40 -2.24 0.36
N ARG A 142 9.51 -2.93 0.07
CA ARG A 142 10.51 -3.31 1.10
C ARG A 142 10.98 -2.10 1.93
N LEU A 143 11.12 -0.94 1.28
CA LEU A 143 11.49 0.31 1.95
C LEU A 143 10.46 0.68 3.02
N SER A 144 9.17 0.60 2.71
CA SER A 144 8.07 0.93 3.63
C SER A 144 8.17 0.13 4.93
N ASP A 145 8.35 -1.19 4.82
CA ASP A 145 8.43 -2.06 5.99
C ASP A 145 9.65 -1.77 6.86
N ILE A 146 10.79 -1.46 6.24
CA ILE A 146 12.02 -1.11 6.95
C ILE A 146 11.84 0.24 7.67
N ILE A 147 11.43 1.30 6.96
CA ILE A 147 11.34 2.64 7.56
C ILE A 147 10.24 2.74 8.61
N PHE A 148 9.15 1.98 8.46
CA PHE A 148 8.08 1.94 9.47
C PHE A 148 8.28 0.84 10.51
N ASN A 149 9.41 0.14 10.47
CA ASN A 149 9.79 -0.87 11.44
C ASN A 149 8.74 -1.98 11.58
N PHE A 150 8.08 -2.35 10.48
CA PHE A 150 7.17 -3.48 10.42
C PHE A 150 7.92 -4.82 10.39
N THR A 151 9.20 -4.81 10.01
CA THR A 151 10.09 -5.98 10.05
C THR A 151 10.27 -6.58 11.44
N LYS A 152 10.00 -5.81 12.51
CA LYS A 152 10.05 -6.29 13.90
C LYS A 152 8.85 -7.15 14.30
N ILE A 153 7.73 -7.05 13.57
CA ILE A 153 6.47 -7.67 13.98
C ILE A 153 6.51 -9.15 13.53
N PRO A 154 6.46 -10.12 14.46
CA PRO A 154 6.45 -11.53 14.11
C PRO A 154 5.23 -11.89 13.27
N ASN A 155 5.41 -12.72 12.23
CA ASN A 155 4.33 -13.27 11.40
C ASN A 155 3.38 -12.20 10.82
N PHE A 156 3.91 -11.03 10.46
CA PHE A 156 3.14 -9.93 9.89
C PHE A 156 3.26 -9.89 8.35
N HIS A 157 4.27 -9.22 7.81
CA HIS A 157 4.58 -9.28 6.38
C HIS A 157 5.48 -10.48 6.12
N ARG A 158 4.96 -11.45 5.35
CA ARG A 158 5.73 -12.61 4.91
C ARG A 158 6.62 -12.23 3.72
N TRP A 159 6.08 -11.43 2.82
CA TRP A 159 6.69 -11.06 1.55
C TRP A 159 6.97 -9.56 1.50
N TYR A 160 8.10 -9.17 0.93
CA TYR A 160 8.19 -7.87 0.27
C TYR A 160 7.96 -8.05 -1.22
N VAL A 161 7.31 -7.06 -1.83
CA VAL A 161 6.91 -7.14 -3.23
C VAL A 161 7.54 -5.99 -4.00
N ASN A 162 8.04 -6.28 -5.19
CA ASN A 162 8.44 -5.28 -6.17
C ASN A 162 7.58 -5.42 -7.42
N ARG A 163 7.18 -4.29 -8.00
CA ARG A 163 6.56 -4.25 -9.32
C ARG A 163 7.63 -3.98 -10.39
N ALA A 164 7.67 -4.82 -11.42
CA ALA A 164 8.45 -4.58 -12.63
C ALA A 164 7.51 -4.66 -13.85
N GLY A 165 7.15 -3.51 -14.44
CA GLY A 165 6.21 -3.48 -15.57
C GLY A 165 4.84 -4.07 -15.21
N ASN A 166 4.47 -5.16 -15.89
CA ASN A 166 3.26 -5.96 -15.65
C ASN A 166 3.53 -7.22 -14.82
N SER A 167 4.57 -7.19 -13.98
CA SER A 167 4.98 -8.31 -13.14
C SER A 167 5.07 -7.91 -11.67
N LEU A 168 4.65 -8.82 -10.79
CA LEU A 168 4.90 -8.73 -9.35
C LEU A 168 5.96 -9.75 -8.94
N ILE A 169 6.95 -9.30 -8.18
CA ILE A 169 8.05 -10.12 -7.70
C ILE A 169 7.92 -10.18 -6.18
N PHE A 170 7.56 -11.35 -5.67
CA PHE A 170 7.46 -11.65 -4.25
C PHE A 170 8.78 -12.27 -3.79
N VAL A 171 9.32 -11.76 -2.69
CA VAL A 171 10.48 -12.36 -2.03
C VAL A 171 10.16 -12.50 -0.55
N GLU A 172 10.32 -13.70 -0.02
CA GLU A 172 10.12 -13.95 1.40
C GLU A 172 11.21 -13.22 2.21
N TYR A 173 10.82 -12.56 3.29
CA TYR A 173 11.80 -11.92 4.17
C TYR A 173 12.74 -12.94 4.81
N SER A 174 14.04 -12.66 4.74
CA SER A 174 15.07 -13.42 5.45
C SER A 174 14.99 -13.23 6.96
N ASP A 175 15.49 -14.23 7.70
CA ASP A 175 15.53 -14.17 9.18
C ASP A 175 16.41 -13.00 9.67
N TYR A 176 17.44 -12.62 8.91
CA TYR A 176 18.29 -11.46 9.19
C TYR A 176 17.51 -10.13 9.14
N GLU A 177 16.62 -9.99 8.17
CA GLU A 177 15.84 -8.75 7.98
C GLU A 177 14.68 -8.65 8.97
N ARG A 178 14.18 -9.78 9.47
CA ARG A 178 13.13 -9.85 10.50
C ARG A 178 13.68 -9.43 11.87
N ARG A 179 13.97 -8.14 12.00
CA ARG A 179 14.51 -7.54 13.22
C ARG A 179 13.90 -6.18 13.50
N ASP A 180 14.00 -5.79 14.77
CA ASP A 180 13.71 -4.43 15.20
C ASP A 180 14.82 -3.48 14.76
N THR A 181 14.46 -2.51 13.93
CA THR A 181 15.37 -1.43 13.53
C THR A 181 15.65 -0.45 14.68
N ARG A 182 14.91 -0.57 15.79
CA ARG A 182 14.88 0.32 16.95
C ARG A 182 14.49 1.76 16.60
N CYS A 183 13.91 1.98 15.42
CA CYS A 183 13.49 3.29 14.95
C CYS A 183 11.98 3.26 14.65
N ASN A 184 11.17 3.91 15.49
CA ASN A 184 9.73 4.05 15.27
C ASN A 184 9.34 5.48 14.87
N GLU A 185 10.31 6.39 14.90
CA GLU A 185 10.14 7.82 14.68
C GLU A 185 9.55 8.09 13.30
N PHE A 186 10.04 7.44 12.25
CA PHE A 186 9.47 7.58 10.91
C PHE A 186 7.98 7.25 10.87
N TYR A 187 7.55 6.14 11.49
CA TYR A 187 6.14 5.78 11.57
C TYR A 187 5.34 6.81 12.37
N GLN A 188 5.84 7.20 13.55
CA GLN A 188 5.19 8.17 14.44
C GLN A 188 5.06 9.55 13.78
N PHE A 189 6.10 10.05 13.13
CA PHE A 189 6.07 11.32 12.42
C PHE A 189 5.19 11.24 11.17
N ALA A 190 5.28 10.18 10.37
CA ALA A 190 4.43 10.00 9.18
C ALA A 190 2.93 9.96 9.51
N HIS A 191 2.57 9.39 10.67
CA HIS A 191 1.18 9.24 11.14
C HIS A 191 0.80 10.26 12.22
N SER A 192 1.64 11.25 12.49
CA SER A 192 1.39 12.24 13.54
C SER A 192 0.09 13.02 13.28
N ARG A 193 -0.62 13.34 14.37
CA ARG A 193 -1.76 14.27 14.35
C ARG A 193 -1.33 15.67 13.90
N TYR A 194 -0.10 16.06 14.24
CA TYR A 194 0.45 17.37 13.90
C TYR A 194 1.25 17.30 12.61
N ASP A 195 1.14 18.35 11.80
CA ASP A 195 1.87 18.42 10.54
C ASP A 195 3.39 18.52 10.78
N ASN A 196 4.16 17.81 9.96
CA ASN A 196 5.62 17.81 10.00
C ASN A 196 6.19 17.41 8.62
N PRO A 197 7.48 17.70 8.34
CA PRO A 197 8.09 17.41 7.04
C PRO A 197 7.97 15.94 6.60
N LEU A 198 8.16 14.98 7.51
CA LEU A 198 8.07 13.56 7.20
C LEU A 198 6.63 13.15 6.86
N ARG A 199 5.62 13.65 7.58
CA ARG A 199 4.20 13.45 7.25
C ARG A 199 3.85 14.00 5.87
N ARG A 200 4.31 15.22 5.56
CA ARG A 200 4.06 15.82 4.23
C ARG A 200 4.73 15.03 3.12
N MET A 201 6.00 14.64 3.31
CA MET A 201 6.73 13.81 2.37
C MET A 201 6.02 12.47 2.16
N PHE A 202 5.68 11.75 3.24
CA PHE A 202 4.96 10.49 3.20
C PHE A 202 3.63 10.63 2.45
N ARG A 203 2.75 11.55 2.86
CA ARG A 203 1.41 11.70 2.25
C ARG A 203 1.46 12.13 0.79
N ARG A 204 2.45 12.93 0.38
CA ARG A 204 2.59 13.40 -1.00
C ARG A 204 3.25 12.40 -1.94
N ASN A 205 3.93 11.39 -1.41
CA ASN A 205 4.73 10.44 -2.20
C ASN A 205 4.41 8.98 -1.84
N LYS A 206 3.14 8.69 -1.45
CA LYS A 206 2.73 7.32 -1.07
C LYS A 206 2.94 6.33 -2.21
N ASP A 207 2.82 6.78 -3.46
CA ASP A 207 3.09 5.99 -4.67
C ASP A 207 4.54 5.51 -4.80
N LEU A 208 5.50 6.13 -4.10
CA LEU A 208 6.91 5.70 -4.11
C LEU A 208 7.22 4.65 -3.05
N ILE A 209 6.35 4.49 -2.06
CA ILE A 209 6.53 3.58 -0.91
C ILE A 209 5.52 2.43 -0.92
N THR A 210 4.53 2.48 -1.81
CA THR A 210 3.64 1.37 -2.14
C THR A 210 3.78 1.04 -3.62
N ASN A 211 3.74 -0.25 -3.96
CA ASN A 211 3.58 -0.68 -5.33
C ASN A 211 2.10 -0.55 -5.70
N MET A 212 1.74 0.53 -6.41
CA MET A 212 0.40 0.71 -6.97
C MET A 212 0.34 0.03 -8.35
N PHE A 213 -0.45 -1.02 -8.51
CA PHE A 213 -0.42 -1.89 -9.70
C PHE A 213 -1.80 -2.12 -10.30
N MET A 214 -2.03 -1.55 -11.49
CA MET A 214 -3.20 -1.87 -12.32
C MET A 214 -2.86 -3.01 -13.26
N TRP A 215 -3.76 -4.00 -13.35
CA TRP A 215 -3.63 -5.13 -14.27
C TRP A 215 -4.92 -5.33 -15.06
N ASP A 216 -4.80 -5.93 -16.26
CA ASP A 216 -5.92 -6.27 -17.13
C ASP A 216 -5.74 -7.67 -17.71
N GLN A 217 -6.77 -8.50 -17.61
CA GLN A 217 -6.83 -9.94 -17.93
C GLN A 217 -5.85 -10.81 -17.17
N ARG A 218 -4.55 -10.53 -17.28
CA ARG A 218 -3.43 -11.26 -16.69
C ARG A 218 -2.27 -10.33 -16.33
N PHE A 219 -1.49 -10.76 -15.35
CA PHE A 219 -0.18 -10.23 -15.03
C PHE A 219 0.76 -11.37 -14.68
N SER A 220 2.07 -11.11 -14.74
CA SER A 220 3.06 -12.12 -14.39
C SER A 220 3.43 -12.02 -12.92
N TYR A 221 3.85 -13.12 -12.33
CA TYR A 221 4.40 -13.11 -11.00
C TYR A 221 5.60 -14.05 -10.88
N TYR A 222 6.46 -13.74 -9.92
CA TYR A 222 7.59 -14.57 -9.51
C TYR A 222 7.60 -14.61 -7.98
N VAL A 223 7.82 -15.80 -7.42
CA VAL A 223 7.86 -16.01 -5.97
C VAL A 223 9.20 -16.64 -5.65
N PHE A 224 9.99 -15.94 -4.84
CA PHE A 224 11.30 -16.39 -4.38
C PHE A 224 11.26 -16.71 -2.89
N SER A 225 11.92 -17.80 -2.49
CA SER A 225 12.15 -18.12 -1.09
C SER A 225 13.08 -17.09 -0.44
N LYS A 226 13.20 -17.14 0.89
CA LYS A 226 14.13 -16.29 1.63
C LYS A 226 15.60 -16.53 1.28
N ASP A 227 15.90 -17.69 0.67
CA ASP A 227 17.23 -18.09 0.21
C ASP A 227 17.47 -17.75 -1.27
N GLY A 228 16.49 -17.12 -1.93
CA GLY A 228 16.58 -16.66 -3.32
C GLY A 228 16.22 -17.72 -4.36
N GLU A 229 15.67 -18.87 -3.95
CA GLU A 229 15.21 -19.91 -4.87
C GLU A 229 13.87 -19.55 -5.49
N LEU A 230 13.71 -19.75 -6.80
CA LEU A 230 12.43 -19.54 -7.48
C LEU A 230 11.46 -20.67 -7.12
N LEU A 231 10.47 -20.36 -6.28
CA LEU A 231 9.44 -21.31 -5.83
C LEU A 231 8.30 -21.46 -6.84
N SER A 232 7.88 -20.34 -7.45
CA SER A 232 6.76 -20.32 -8.38
C SER A 232 6.85 -19.14 -9.32
N ARG A 233 6.27 -19.28 -10.51
CA ARG A 233 6.09 -18.19 -11.47
C ARG A 233 4.84 -18.40 -12.30
N SER A 234 4.28 -17.31 -12.82
CA SER A 234 3.28 -17.41 -13.87
C SER A 234 3.88 -18.10 -15.09
N THR A 235 3.20 -19.10 -15.64
CA THR A 235 3.68 -19.86 -16.81
C THR A 235 3.49 -19.11 -18.13
N ASN A 236 2.71 -18.02 -18.13
CA ASN A 236 2.42 -17.21 -19.30
C ASN A 236 2.69 -15.72 -18.97
N GLY A 237 3.75 -15.15 -19.53
CA GLY A 237 4.16 -13.77 -19.30
C GLY A 237 4.99 -13.25 -20.47
N ILE A 238 4.28 -12.67 -21.45
CA ILE A 238 4.65 -12.36 -22.85
C ILE A 238 4.83 -13.60 -23.71
#